data_AF-A0A1G5QUU1-F1
#
_entry.id   AF-A0A1G5QUU1-F1
#
_cell.length_a   1.000
_cell.length_b   1.000
_cell.length_c   1.000
_cell.angle_alpha   90.00
_cell.angle_beta   90.00
_cell.angle_gamma   90.00
#
_symmetry.space_group_name_H-M   'P 1'
#
loop_
_entity.id
_entity.type
_entity.pdbx_description
1 polymer ?
#
loop_
_entity_poly.entity_id
_entity_poly.type
_entity_poly.pdbx_seq_one_letter_code
_entity_poly.pdbx_strand_id
1 'polypeptide(L)'
;MVEDSINIAEPGFYHPGSKRIGTTNGLYQEDFTLLRHSPFPSRLFVTALLALVFALPATAGETPQEMLRAVTEEMVTRLQNEKDALQERPERLFTLVEDTLVPYVDQEAMSRLVLGVAWRRATPEQRERFTKEFKTLLVRFYTSALLDNPDQIDRLLEKGQDLITFRPGGEARGNRIQVRAEAHPPEGPSVPVIFSLYQKEGQWLIYDVKVEGVSIVVNYRNSFSSQVKQFGLSEVINRLAKRNQELWEKTVENGQS
;
A
#
# COMPACT_ATOMS: atom_id res chain seq x y z
N MET A 1 34.94 -0.14 -21.78
CA MET A 1 34.41 0.29 -20.48
C MET A 1 33.09 -0.46 -20.34
N VAL A 2 33.06 -1.54 -19.55
CA VAL A 2 31.89 -2.43 -19.47
C VAL A 2 30.84 -1.73 -18.62
N GLU A 3 29.75 -1.35 -19.26
CA GLU A 3 28.59 -0.71 -18.63
C GLU A 3 27.82 -1.80 -17.88
N ASP A 4 28.24 -2.06 -16.64
CA ASP A 4 27.60 -3.01 -15.73
C ASP A 4 26.28 -2.39 -15.24
N SER A 5 25.26 -2.43 -16.10
CA SER A 5 23.90 -1.99 -15.81
C SER A 5 23.28 -2.95 -14.79
N ILE A 6 23.59 -2.71 -13.53
CA ILE A 6 23.00 -3.42 -12.39
C ILE A 6 21.52 -3.05 -12.32
N ASN A 7 20.68 -3.99 -12.77
CA ASN A 7 19.24 -3.88 -12.82
C ASN A 7 18.67 -3.84 -11.39
N ILE A 8 18.39 -2.63 -10.87
CA ILE A 8 17.51 -2.50 -9.70
C ILE A 8 16.16 -3.00 -10.17
N ALA A 9 15.79 -4.21 -9.74
CA ALA A 9 14.54 -4.86 -10.11
C ALA A 9 13.42 -3.82 -10.16
N GLU A 10 12.90 -3.58 -11.37
CA GLU A 10 11.65 -2.85 -11.52
C GLU A 10 10.61 -3.57 -10.66
N PRO A 11 9.70 -2.84 -9.99
CA PRO A 11 8.65 -3.50 -9.26
C PRO A 11 7.88 -4.34 -10.27
N GLY A 12 8.03 -5.66 -10.15
CA GLY A 12 7.45 -6.60 -11.09
C GLY A 12 5.94 -6.50 -10.98
N PHE A 13 5.32 -5.78 -11.92
CA PHE A 13 3.91 -5.84 -12.19
C PHE A 13 3.67 -6.13 -13.67
N TYR A 14 2.66 -6.96 -13.84
CA TYR A 14 2.32 -7.76 -14.99
C TYR A 14 2.03 -6.93 -16.25
N HIS A 15 2.63 -7.36 -17.37
CA HIS A 15 2.11 -7.08 -18.70
C HIS A 15 0.85 -7.95 -18.94
N PRO A 16 -0.28 -7.39 -19.40
CA PRO A 16 -1.49 -8.15 -19.66
C PRO A 16 -1.24 -9.30 -20.65
N GLY A 17 -1.21 -10.56 -20.17
CA GLY A 17 -1.11 -11.73 -21.06
C GLY A 17 -0.78 -13.13 -20.50
N SER A 18 -0.48 -13.35 -19.21
CA SER A 18 -0.11 -14.69 -18.71
C SER A 18 -1.11 -15.29 -17.71
N LYS A 19 -1.91 -16.26 -18.19
CA LYS A 19 -2.84 -17.08 -17.37
C LYS A 19 -2.07 -18.13 -16.56
N ARG A 20 -2.35 -18.26 -15.25
CA ARG A 20 -2.32 -19.56 -14.54
C ARG A 20 -3.40 -19.69 -13.45
N ILE A 21 -3.76 -20.95 -13.23
CA ILE A 21 -5.01 -21.52 -12.68
C ILE A 21 -4.76 -22.13 -11.28
N GLY A 22 -5.79 -22.14 -10.42
CA GLY A 22 -6.02 -23.16 -9.35
C GLY A 22 -5.85 -22.66 -7.90
N THR A 23 -6.91 -22.43 -7.09
CA THR A 23 -7.77 -23.35 -6.28
C THR A 23 -7.12 -24.00 -5.05
N THR A 24 -7.61 -23.70 -3.83
CA THR A 24 -8.33 -24.63 -2.89
C THR A 24 -8.43 -24.09 -1.43
N ASN A 25 -9.66 -24.18 -0.88
CA ASN A 25 -10.16 -24.64 0.45
C ASN A 25 -9.38 -24.27 1.74
N GLY A 26 -9.96 -23.84 2.86
CA GLY A 26 -11.30 -24.03 3.44
C GLY A 26 -11.21 -24.92 4.70
N LEU A 27 -11.91 -24.54 5.79
CA LEU A 27 -12.15 -25.24 7.08
C LEU A 27 -11.12 -24.90 8.20
N TYR A 28 -11.44 -24.60 9.47
CA TYR A 28 -12.56 -25.00 10.34
C TYR A 28 -12.88 -23.90 11.39
N GLN A 29 -14.17 -23.70 11.64
CA GLN A 29 -14.76 -23.06 12.83
C GLN A 29 -15.46 -24.19 13.59
N GLU A 30 -15.37 -24.22 14.93
CA GLU A 30 -16.46 -24.67 15.83
C GLU A 30 -16.21 -24.16 17.25
N ASP A 31 -17.25 -23.51 17.77
CA ASP A 31 -17.49 -23.16 19.17
C ASP A 31 -17.78 -24.41 20.01
N PHE A 32 -17.38 -24.42 21.28
CA PHE A 32 -18.19 -25.08 22.31
C PHE A 32 -18.15 -24.29 23.62
N THR A 33 -19.31 -23.73 23.92
CA THR A 33 -19.71 -23.17 25.19
C THR A 33 -19.91 -24.26 26.25
N LEU A 34 -20.01 -23.79 27.50
CA LEU A 34 -20.66 -24.38 28.68
C LEU A 34 -19.73 -24.87 29.80
N LEU A 35 -19.80 -24.15 30.93
CA LEU A 35 -19.91 -24.68 32.29
C LEU A 35 -20.56 -23.55 33.12
N ARG A 36 -21.90 -23.53 33.24
CA ARG A 36 -22.78 -24.27 34.17
C ARG A 36 -22.92 -23.56 35.53
N HIS A 37 -24.18 -23.20 35.79
CA HIS A 37 -24.78 -22.56 36.95
C HIS A 37 -24.45 -23.13 38.33
N SER A 38 -24.61 -22.27 39.34
CA SER A 38 -25.41 -22.63 40.53
C SER A 38 -26.19 -21.41 41.09
N PRO A 39 -27.26 -21.64 41.88
CA PRO A 39 -28.33 -20.67 42.14
C PRO A 39 -28.42 -20.24 43.62
N PHE A 40 -29.21 -19.17 43.89
CA PHE A 40 -30.21 -19.01 44.97
C PHE A 40 -30.39 -17.54 45.43
N PRO A 41 -31.56 -17.18 46.02
CA PRO A 41 -32.33 -16.00 45.63
C PRO A 41 -32.50 -14.97 46.78
N SER A 42 -33.08 -13.81 46.47
CA SER A 42 -34.32 -13.30 47.11
C SER A 42 -34.37 -11.76 47.23
N ARG A 43 -35.42 -11.20 46.60
CA ARG A 43 -36.23 -10.06 47.05
C ARG A 43 -35.74 -8.63 46.80
N LEU A 44 -36.10 -8.16 45.61
CA LEU A 44 -36.96 -6.99 45.34
C LEU A 44 -36.90 -5.84 46.37
N PHE A 45 -36.31 -4.70 45.98
CA PHE A 45 -36.89 -3.39 46.26
C PHE A 45 -36.55 -2.40 45.14
N VAL A 46 -37.59 -1.66 44.77
CA VAL A 46 -37.71 -0.73 43.65
C VAL A 46 -36.88 0.53 43.90
N THR A 47 -36.06 0.94 42.93
CA THR A 47 -35.81 2.36 42.63
C THR A 47 -35.24 2.50 41.22
N ALA A 48 -36.12 2.81 40.27
CA ALA A 48 -35.76 3.37 38.98
C ALA A 48 -35.40 4.85 39.20
N LEU A 49 -34.11 5.20 39.13
CA LEU A 49 -33.63 6.46 38.55
C LEU A 49 -32.10 6.50 38.53
N LEU A 50 -31.55 6.90 37.37
CA LEU A 50 -30.22 7.50 37.22
C LEU A 50 -28.98 6.60 37.40
N ALA A 51 -28.89 5.54 36.60
CA ALA A 51 -27.61 5.12 36.06
C ALA A 51 -27.74 5.02 34.54
N LEU A 52 -28.03 6.17 33.91
CA LEU A 52 -27.72 6.38 32.50
C LEU A 52 -26.18 6.37 32.41
N VAL A 53 -25.62 5.17 32.35
CA VAL A 53 -24.27 4.98 31.83
C VAL A 53 -24.32 5.63 30.46
N PHE A 54 -23.63 6.76 30.32
CA PHE A 54 -23.21 7.27 29.04
C PHE A 54 -22.43 6.14 28.37
N ALA A 55 -23.12 5.27 27.63
CA ALA A 55 -22.55 4.64 26.48
C ALA A 55 -22.30 5.80 25.51
N LEU A 56 -21.17 6.49 25.70
CA LEU A 56 -20.57 7.24 24.61
C LEU A 56 -20.55 6.25 23.45
N PRO A 57 -21.13 6.58 22.28
CA PRO A 57 -20.83 5.78 21.11
C PRO A 57 -19.31 5.78 21.03
N ALA A 58 -18.69 4.61 21.21
CA ALA A 58 -17.36 4.44 20.71
C ALA A 58 -17.51 4.80 19.23
N THR A 59 -17.03 5.97 18.85
CA THR A 59 -16.92 6.33 17.44
C THR A 59 -16.11 5.20 16.88
N ALA A 60 -16.77 4.28 16.19
CA ALA A 60 -16.10 3.20 15.51
C ALA A 60 -15.08 3.90 14.63
N GLY A 61 -13.80 3.76 14.97
CA GLY A 61 -12.74 4.39 14.20
C GLY A 61 -12.89 3.96 12.75
N GLU A 62 -12.51 4.83 11.83
CA GLU A 62 -12.53 4.56 10.40
C GLU A 62 -12.02 3.14 10.13
N THR A 63 -12.83 2.34 9.43
CA THR A 63 -12.43 0.99 9.06
C THR A 63 -11.31 1.06 8.02
N PRO A 64 -10.40 0.08 7.96
CA PRO A 64 -9.31 0.10 6.98
C PRO A 64 -9.81 0.12 5.53
N GLN A 65 -11.03 -0.38 5.27
CA GLN A 65 -11.68 -0.31 3.96
C GLN A 65 -12.19 1.10 3.64
N GLU A 66 -12.78 1.79 4.63
CA GLU A 66 -13.21 3.18 4.48
C GLU A 66 -12.00 4.07 4.19
N MET A 67 -10.89 3.89 4.94
CA MET A 67 -9.64 4.61 4.67
C MET A 67 -9.14 4.37 3.24
N LEU A 68 -9.03 3.11 2.81
CA LEU A 68 -8.55 2.80 1.46
C LEU A 68 -9.48 3.34 0.36
N ARG A 69 -10.80 3.34 0.60
CA ARG A 69 -11.77 3.94 -0.31
C ARG A 69 -11.58 5.46 -0.37
N ALA A 70 -11.51 6.14 0.78
CA ALA A 70 -11.32 7.58 0.86
C ALA A 70 -10.03 8.04 0.14
N VAL A 71 -8.92 7.32 0.32
CA VAL A 71 -7.66 7.62 -0.38
C VAL A 71 -7.78 7.41 -1.89
N THR A 72 -8.49 6.38 -2.33
CA THR A 72 -8.74 6.12 -3.75
C THR A 72 -9.61 7.23 -4.35
N GLU A 73 -10.68 7.61 -3.67
CA GLU A 73 -11.59 8.68 -4.08
C GLU A 73 -10.85 10.02 -4.18
N GLU A 74 -10.05 10.37 -3.17
CA GLU A 74 -9.24 11.58 -3.17
C GLU A 74 -8.25 11.58 -4.35
N MET A 75 -7.58 10.46 -4.63
CA MET A 75 -6.68 10.35 -5.78
C MET A 75 -7.41 10.62 -7.10
N VAL A 76 -8.57 9.98 -7.31
CA VAL A 76 -9.39 10.18 -8.51
C VAL A 76 -9.83 11.65 -8.62
N THR A 77 -10.35 12.23 -7.54
CA THR A 77 -10.79 13.62 -7.51
C THR A 77 -9.64 14.59 -7.82
N ARG A 78 -8.45 14.37 -7.25
CA ARG A 78 -7.28 15.19 -7.54
C ARG A 78 -6.81 15.04 -8.99
N LEU A 79 -6.77 13.83 -9.53
CA LEU A 79 -6.44 13.60 -10.94
C LEU A 79 -7.43 14.31 -11.88
N GLN A 80 -8.72 14.34 -11.52
CA GLN A 80 -9.74 15.07 -12.29
C GLN A 80 -9.53 16.59 -12.22
N ASN A 81 -9.34 17.13 -11.00
CA ASN A 81 -9.24 18.57 -10.77
C ASN A 81 -7.92 19.16 -11.31
N GLU A 82 -6.84 18.38 -11.30
CA GLU A 82 -5.51 18.81 -11.73
C GLU A 82 -5.19 18.37 -13.16
N LYS A 83 -6.15 17.82 -13.92
CA LYS A 83 -5.93 17.27 -15.27
C LYS A 83 -5.20 18.24 -16.21
N ASP A 84 -5.68 19.48 -16.32
CA ASP A 84 -5.07 20.48 -17.21
C ASP A 84 -3.63 20.83 -16.75
N ALA A 85 -3.42 20.92 -15.44
CA ALA A 85 -2.11 21.17 -14.86
C ALA A 85 -1.13 20.00 -15.08
N LEU A 86 -1.62 18.77 -15.13
CA LEU A 86 -0.85 17.57 -15.46
C LEU A 86 -0.53 17.48 -16.96
N GLN A 87 -1.40 18.00 -17.83
CA GLN A 87 -1.11 18.12 -19.26
C GLN A 87 -0.01 19.15 -19.53
N GLU A 88 -0.02 20.28 -18.82
CA GLU A 88 1.02 21.30 -18.94
C GLU A 88 2.35 20.90 -18.28
N ARG A 89 2.27 20.15 -17.17
CA ARG A 89 3.42 19.75 -16.34
C ARG A 89 3.25 18.31 -15.84
N PRO A 90 3.54 17.30 -16.67
CA PRO A 90 3.39 15.89 -16.33
C PRO A 90 4.10 15.47 -15.03
N GLU A 91 5.23 16.10 -14.71
CA GLU A 91 5.99 15.85 -13.49
C GLU A 91 5.23 16.23 -12.21
N ARG A 92 4.15 17.01 -12.27
CA ARG A 92 3.31 17.26 -11.09
C ARG A 92 2.60 16.01 -10.58
N LEU A 93 2.46 14.98 -11.42
CA LEU A 93 1.87 13.70 -11.00
C LEU A 93 2.66 13.08 -9.84
N PHE A 94 3.98 13.26 -9.79
CA PHE A 94 4.80 12.76 -8.67
C PHE A 94 4.35 13.37 -7.34
N THR A 95 4.20 14.70 -7.28
CA THR A 95 3.78 15.43 -6.08
C THR A 95 2.35 15.09 -5.70
N LEU A 96 1.44 15.01 -6.68
CA LEU A 96 0.05 14.63 -6.45
C LEU A 96 -0.05 13.26 -5.78
N VAL A 97 0.67 12.25 -6.31
CA VAL A 97 0.68 10.90 -5.74
C VAL A 97 1.35 10.88 -4.37
N GLU A 98 2.47 11.59 -4.22
CA GLU A 98 3.18 11.70 -2.95
C GLU A 98 2.27 12.27 -1.85
N ASP A 99 1.68 13.44 -2.07
CA ASP A 99 0.83 14.11 -1.08
C ASP A 99 -0.43 13.31 -0.72
N THR A 100 -0.96 12.53 -1.67
CA THR A 100 -2.24 11.83 -1.50
C THR A 100 -2.07 10.45 -0.85
N LEU A 101 -1.08 9.67 -1.30
CA LEU A 101 -0.94 8.27 -0.89
C LEU A 101 0.03 8.08 0.28
N VAL A 102 1.14 8.82 0.28
CA VAL A 102 2.25 8.59 1.22
C VAL A 102 1.86 8.79 2.69
N PRO A 103 0.94 9.70 3.07
CA PRO A 103 0.48 9.80 4.47
C PRO A 103 -0.15 8.51 5.03
N TYR A 104 -0.63 7.62 4.15
CA TYR A 104 -1.26 6.35 4.51
C TYR A 104 -0.31 5.15 4.41
N VAL A 105 0.96 5.39 4.09
CA VAL A 105 2.00 4.36 3.93
C VAL A 105 3.05 4.51 5.02
N ASP A 106 3.30 3.44 5.77
CA ASP A 106 4.45 3.40 6.67
C ASP A 106 5.72 3.02 5.90
N GLN A 107 6.39 4.07 5.40
CA GLN A 107 7.63 3.94 4.64
C GLN A 107 8.75 3.30 5.45
N GLU A 108 8.83 3.57 6.76
CA GLU A 108 9.88 3.02 7.62
C GLU A 108 9.64 1.54 7.87
N ALA A 109 8.41 1.15 8.22
CA ALA A 109 8.08 -0.27 8.39
C ALA A 109 8.31 -1.05 7.09
N MET A 110 7.91 -0.49 5.95
CA MET A 110 8.13 -1.10 4.64
C MET A 110 9.63 -1.26 4.36
N SER A 111 10.42 -0.20 4.56
CA SER A 111 11.87 -0.20 4.35
C SER A 111 12.60 -1.17 5.28
N ARG A 112 12.16 -1.27 6.54
CA ARG A 112 12.66 -2.25 7.50
C ARG A 112 12.38 -3.68 7.06
N LEU A 113 11.20 -3.96 6.52
CA LEU A 113 10.85 -5.29 6.01
C LEU A 113 11.65 -5.64 4.75
N VAL A 114 11.84 -4.67 3.86
CA VAL A 114 12.63 -4.81 2.63
C VAL A 114 14.11 -5.08 2.94
N LEU A 115 14.72 -4.31 3.83
CA LEU A 115 16.13 -4.49 4.20
C LEU A 115 16.38 -5.69 5.13
N GLY A 116 15.37 -6.13 5.87
CA GLY A 116 15.45 -7.28 6.76
C GLY A 116 16.62 -7.20 7.75
N VAL A 117 17.56 -8.14 7.68
CA VAL A 117 18.73 -8.18 8.59
C VAL A 117 19.63 -6.96 8.41
N ALA A 118 19.75 -6.43 7.18
CA ALA A 118 20.57 -5.26 6.91
C ALA A 118 20.08 -4.01 7.67
N TRP A 119 18.77 -3.87 7.90
CA TRP A 119 18.20 -2.77 8.67
C TRP A 119 18.81 -2.65 10.08
N ARG A 120 18.99 -3.80 10.75
CA ARG A 120 19.53 -3.84 12.12
C ARG A 120 20.99 -3.38 12.19
N ARG A 121 21.75 -3.54 11.10
CA ARG A 121 23.15 -3.13 10.98
C ARG A 121 23.33 -1.72 10.42
N ALA A 122 22.29 -1.18 9.79
CA ALA A 122 22.29 0.16 9.22
C ALA A 122 22.34 1.23 10.31
N THR A 123 23.09 2.30 10.06
CA THR A 123 23.07 3.52 10.89
C THR A 123 21.72 4.24 10.74
N PRO A 124 21.33 5.14 11.67
CA PRO A 124 20.13 5.95 11.52
C PRO A 124 20.07 6.70 10.19
N GLU A 125 21.19 7.27 9.74
CA GLU A 125 21.30 8.02 8.50
C GLU A 125 21.12 7.12 7.27
N GLN A 126 21.66 5.90 7.30
CA GLN A 126 21.44 4.92 6.23
C GLN A 126 19.98 4.49 6.14
N ARG A 127 19.30 4.33 7.27
CA ARG A 127 17.87 3.98 7.31
C ARG A 127 17.01 5.10 6.74
N GLU A 128 17.29 6.34 7.13
CA GLU A 128 16.59 7.52 6.60
C GLU A 128 16.79 7.65 5.09
N ARG A 129 18.06 7.62 4.64
CA ARG A 129 18.38 7.72 3.21
C ARG A 129 17.76 6.59 2.40
N PHE A 130 17.86 5.34 2.86
CA PHE A 130 17.22 4.22 2.16
C PHE A 130 15.71 4.40 2.09
N THR A 131 15.06 4.76 3.21
CA THR A 131 13.61 4.98 3.26
C THR A 131 13.18 6.05 2.26
N LYS A 132 13.89 7.18 2.23
CA LYS A 132 13.66 8.26 1.27
C LYS A 132 13.80 7.78 -0.17
N GLU A 133 14.93 7.18 -0.52
CA GLU A 133 15.20 6.77 -1.90
C GLU A 133 14.28 5.63 -2.37
N PHE A 134 13.93 4.71 -1.49
CA PHE A 134 13.00 3.63 -1.80
C PHE A 134 11.57 4.15 -2.02
N LYS A 135 11.09 5.07 -1.19
CA LYS A 135 9.81 5.77 -1.41
C LYS A 135 9.82 6.47 -2.77
N THR A 136 10.87 7.28 -3.04
CA THR A 136 11.01 8.01 -4.30
C THR A 136 11.01 7.06 -5.50
N LEU A 137 11.68 5.91 -5.40
CA LEU A 137 11.69 4.90 -6.47
C LEU A 137 10.28 4.40 -6.78
N LEU A 138 9.52 4.01 -5.76
CA LEU A 138 8.17 3.50 -5.94
C LEU A 138 7.27 4.56 -6.57
N VAL A 139 7.23 5.76 -5.99
CA VAL A 139 6.41 6.87 -6.53
C VAL A 139 6.79 7.14 -7.98
N ARG A 140 8.09 7.32 -8.26
CA ARG A 140 8.55 7.66 -9.61
C ARG A 140 8.23 6.58 -10.62
N PHE A 141 8.49 5.33 -10.30
CA PHE A 141 8.24 4.23 -11.22
C PHE A 141 6.77 4.15 -11.64
N TYR A 142 5.84 4.20 -10.68
CA TYR A 142 4.42 4.03 -11.01
C TYR A 142 3.82 5.24 -11.72
N THR A 143 4.23 6.47 -11.35
CA THR A 143 3.75 7.66 -12.05
C THR A 143 4.37 7.77 -13.43
N SER A 144 5.65 7.43 -13.62
CA SER A 144 6.24 7.39 -14.97
C SER A 144 5.51 6.41 -15.88
N ALA A 145 5.07 5.25 -15.36
CA ALA A 145 4.27 4.29 -16.15
C ALA A 145 2.91 4.86 -16.59
N LEU A 146 2.27 5.69 -15.76
CA LEU A 146 1.04 6.40 -16.12
C LEU A 146 1.30 7.53 -17.14
N LEU A 147 2.43 8.23 -17.01
CA LEU A 147 2.80 9.32 -17.92
C LEU A 147 3.25 8.82 -19.29
N ASP A 148 3.85 7.63 -19.37
CA ASP A 148 4.22 6.99 -20.63
C ASP A 148 2.98 6.64 -21.49
N ASN A 149 1.76 6.68 -20.91
CA ASN A 149 0.49 6.49 -21.63
C ASN A 149 -0.56 7.53 -21.18
N PRO A 150 -0.53 8.79 -21.65
CA PRO A 150 -1.43 9.85 -21.17
C PRO A 150 -2.93 9.51 -21.28
N ASP A 151 -3.34 8.83 -22.36
CA ASP A 151 -4.71 8.35 -22.53
C ASP A 151 -5.15 7.38 -21.42
N GLN A 152 -4.21 6.73 -20.73
CA GLN A 152 -4.50 5.84 -19.62
C GLN A 152 -5.09 6.61 -18.43
N ILE A 153 -4.64 7.85 -18.18
CA ILE A 153 -5.22 8.68 -17.12
C ILE A 153 -6.69 8.95 -17.42
N ASP A 154 -7.02 9.32 -18.66
CA ASP A 154 -8.40 9.57 -19.06
C ASP A 154 -9.28 8.32 -18.91
N ARG A 155 -8.77 7.16 -19.35
CA ARG A 155 -9.47 5.88 -19.16
C ARG A 155 -9.61 5.47 -17.69
N LEU A 156 -8.67 5.83 -16.83
CA LEU A 156 -8.79 5.62 -15.39
C LEU A 156 -9.88 6.53 -14.80
N LEU A 157 -9.91 7.80 -15.22
CA LEU A 157 -10.90 8.78 -14.77
C LEU A 157 -12.33 8.42 -15.20
N GLU A 158 -12.51 7.79 -16.36
CA GLU A 158 -13.82 7.27 -16.81
C GLU A 158 -14.39 6.21 -15.86
N LYS A 159 -13.52 5.39 -15.24
CA LYS A 159 -13.93 4.41 -14.22
C LYS A 159 -14.17 5.05 -12.86
N GLY A 160 -13.45 6.13 -12.54
CA GLY A 160 -13.59 6.85 -11.29
C GLY A 160 -13.44 5.94 -10.07
N GLN A 161 -14.47 5.84 -9.23
CA GLN A 161 -14.44 5.02 -8.01
C GLN A 161 -14.49 3.51 -8.28
N ASP A 162 -14.95 3.10 -9.47
CA ASP A 162 -15.00 1.69 -9.88
C ASP A 162 -13.63 1.15 -10.32
N LEU A 163 -12.56 1.93 -10.17
CA LEU A 163 -11.18 1.50 -10.40
C LEU A 163 -10.76 0.37 -9.46
N ILE A 164 -11.32 0.31 -8.27
CA ILE A 164 -10.98 -0.70 -7.29
C ILE A 164 -12.17 -1.03 -6.39
N THR A 165 -12.50 -2.31 -6.33
CA THR A 165 -13.55 -2.81 -5.43
C THR A 165 -12.91 -3.41 -4.19
N PHE A 166 -13.18 -2.82 -3.02
CA PHE A 166 -12.75 -3.38 -1.73
C PHE A 166 -13.73 -4.43 -1.22
N ARG A 167 -13.19 -5.57 -0.78
CA ARG A 167 -13.96 -6.63 -0.12
C ARG A 167 -13.88 -6.48 1.41
N PRO A 168 -14.82 -7.06 2.17
CA PRO A 168 -14.70 -7.13 3.62
C PRO A 168 -13.33 -7.66 4.04
N GLY A 169 -12.76 -7.05 5.06
CA GLY A 169 -11.42 -7.37 5.55
C GLY A 169 -11.36 -8.81 6.02
N GLY A 170 -10.18 -9.41 5.91
CA GLY A 170 -9.92 -10.67 6.60
C GLY A 170 -9.94 -10.47 8.12
N GLU A 171 -9.90 -11.57 8.86
CA GLU A 171 -9.79 -11.53 10.31
C GLU A 171 -8.57 -10.71 10.76
N ALA A 172 -8.81 -9.76 11.65
CA ALA A 172 -7.75 -8.99 12.28
C ALA A 172 -6.87 -9.90 13.15
N ARG A 173 -5.55 -9.70 13.08
CA ARG A 173 -4.56 -10.38 13.92
C ARG A 173 -3.83 -9.34 14.75
N GLY A 174 -4.33 -9.10 15.97
CA GLY A 174 -3.87 -7.97 16.80
C GLY A 174 -4.23 -6.64 16.14
N ASN A 175 -3.26 -5.75 16.00
CA ASN A 175 -3.45 -4.47 15.30
C ASN A 175 -3.26 -4.57 13.77
N ARG A 176 -3.16 -5.77 13.19
CA ARG A 176 -2.92 -5.97 11.75
C ARG A 176 -4.13 -6.56 11.06
N ILE A 177 -4.32 -6.20 9.80
CA ILE A 177 -5.40 -6.72 8.96
C ILE A 177 -4.96 -6.78 7.50
N GLN A 178 -5.57 -7.69 6.74
CA GLN A 178 -5.47 -7.71 5.29
C GLN A 178 -6.81 -7.34 4.67
N VAL A 179 -6.81 -6.32 3.83
CA VAL A 179 -7.97 -5.93 3.02
C VAL A 179 -7.75 -6.44 1.62
N ARG A 180 -8.68 -7.28 1.14
CA ARG A 180 -8.69 -7.75 -0.23
C ARG A 180 -9.42 -6.74 -1.10
N ALA A 181 -8.91 -6.51 -2.30
CA ALA A 181 -9.52 -5.67 -3.29
C ALA A 181 -9.32 -6.28 -4.68
N GLU A 182 -10.02 -5.71 -5.65
CA GLU A 182 -9.92 -6.09 -7.05
C GLU A 182 -9.81 -4.80 -7.86
N ALA A 183 -8.65 -4.59 -8.49
CA ALA A 183 -8.41 -3.46 -9.36
C ALA A 183 -8.98 -3.77 -10.75
N HIS A 184 -9.65 -2.80 -11.35
CA HIS A 184 -10.34 -2.94 -12.63
C HIS A 184 -9.67 -2.01 -13.64
N PRO A 185 -8.54 -2.43 -14.27
CA PRO A 185 -7.90 -1.60 -15.27
C PRO A 185 -8.86 -1.32 -16.44
N PRO A 186 -8.68 -0.22 -17.18
CA PRO A 186 -9.52 0.06 -18.35
C PRO A 186 -9.48 -1.04 -19.41
N GLU A 187 -8.33 -1.72 -19.52
CA GLU A 187 -8.10 -2.81 -20.44
C GLU A 187 -7.58 -4.04 -19.69
N GLY A 188 -8.04 -5.23 -20.12
CA GLY A 188 -7.60 -6.50 -19.56
C GLY A 188 -8.45 -7.00 -18.38
N PRO A 189 -8.06 -8.13 -17.77
CA PRO A 189 -8.79 -8.71 -16.65
C PRO A 189 -8.64 -7.90 -15.37
N SER A 190 -9.58 -8.09 -14.46
CA SER A 190 -9.47 -7.54 -13.10
C SER A 190 -8.33 -8.20 -12.33
N VAL A 191 -7.66 -7.41 -11.50
CA VAL A 191 -6.40 -7.77 -10.87
C VAL A 191 -6.60 -7.85 -9.35
N PRO A 192 -6.38 -9.00 -8.71
CA PRO A 192 -6.53 -9.12 -7.26
C PRO A 192 -5.41 -8.36 -6.54
N VAL A 193 -5.81 -7.54 -5.57
CA VAL A 193 -4.93 -6.75 -4.70
C VAL A 193 -5.17 -7.12 -3.24
N ILE A 194 -4.11 -7.20 -2.43
CA ILE A 194 -4.21 -7.35 -0.98
C ILE A 194 -3.36 -6.26 -0.32
N PHE A 195 -4.02 -5.38 0.41
CA PHE A 195 -3.37 -4.39 1.26
C PHE A 195 -3.12 -5.01 2.63
N SER A 196 -1.88 -4.99 3.09
CA SER A 196 -1.52 -5.36 4.46
C SER A 196 -1.39 -4.07 5.27
N LEU A 197 -2.27 -3.92 6.25
CA LEU A 197 -2.37 -2.72 7.07
C LEU A 197 -2.15 -3.05 8.53
N TYR A 198 -1.73 -2.04 9.28
CA TYR A 198 -1.73 -2.08 10.73
C TYR A 198 -2.20 -0.76 11.32
N GLN A 199 -2.78 -0.82 12.51
CA GLN A 199 -3.23 0.37 13.22
C GLN A 199 -2.12 0.88 14.13
N LYS A 200 -1.81 2.18 14.01
CA LYS A 200 -0.89 2.94 14.86
C LYS A 200 -1.58 4.22 15.29
N GLU A 201 -1.67 4.46 16.60
CA GLU A 201 -2.22 5.72 17.14
C GLU A 201 -3.63 6.06 16.60
N GLY A 202 -4.44 5.02 16.35
CA GLY A 202 -5.79 5.17 15.79
C GLY A 202 -5.86 5.21 14.25
N GLN A 203 -4.73 5.43 13.56
CA GLN A 203 -4.66 5.50 12.10
C GLN A 203 -4.26 4.16 11.48
N TRP A 204 -4.89 3.80 10.35
CA TRP A 204 -4.47 2.66 9.54
C TRP A 204 -3.33 3.04 8.60
N LEU A 205 -2.26 2.24 8.60
CA LEU A 205 -1.10 2.42 7.74
C LEU A 205 -0.83 1.18 6.90
N ILE A 206 -0.64 1.36 5.61
CA ILE A 206 -0.22 0.34 4.67
C ILE A 206 1.27 0.07 4.87
N TYR A 207 1.64 -1.20 5.04
CA TYR A 207 3.05 -1.60 5.14
C TYR A 207 3.48 -2.59 4.06
N ASP A 208 2.54 -3.16 3.31
CA ASP A 208 2.79 -3.98 2.13
C ASP A 208 1.54 -4.02 1.23
N VAL A 209 1.77 -4.16 -0.07
CA VAL A 209 0.73 -4.40 -1.07
C VAL A 209 1.11 -5.62 -1.88
N LYS A 210 0.15 -6.50 -2.12
CA LYS A 210 0.31 -7.69 -2.96
C LYS A 210 -0.61 -7.59 -4.15
N VAL A 211 -0.08 -7.67 -5.36
CA VAL A 211 -0.87 -7.69 -6.60
C VAL A 211 -0.58 -9.02 -7.30
N GLU A 212 -1.62 -9.72 -7.73
CA GLU A 212 -1.51 -11.06 -8.38
C GLU A 212 -0.64 -12.07 -7.59
N GLY A 213 -0.70 -11.99 -6.26
CA GLY A 213 0.07 -12.90 -5.41
C GLY A 213 1.48 -12.41 -5.06
N VAL A 214 2.00 -11.40 -5.75
CA VAL A 214 3.35 -10.86 -5.57
C VAL A 214 3.33 -9.66 -4.62
N SER A 215 4.01 -9.79 -3.48
CA SER A 215 4.17 -8.72 -2.48
C SER A 215 5.29 -7.77 -2.90
N ILE A 216 5.03 -6.45 -2.85
CA ILE A 216 6.03 -5.41 -3.10
C ILE A 216 7.22 -5.60 -2.15
N VAL A 217 6.95 -5.73 -0.84
CA VAL A 217 7.98 -5.90 0.17
C VAL A 217 8.83 -7.14 -0.09
N VAL A 218 8.22 -8.29 -0.36
CA VAL A 218 8.94 -9.54 -0.59
C VAL A 218 9.77 -9.48 -1.87
N ASN A 219 9.20 -8.92 -2.94
CA ASN A 219 9.87 -8.77 -4.22
C ASN A 219 11.17 -7.95 -4.07
N TYR A 220 11.07 -6.76 -3.48
CA TYR A 220 12.23 -5.91 -3.25
C TYR A 220 13.22 -6.47 -2.24
N ARG A 221 12.73 -7.14 -1.19
CA ARG A 221 13.60 -7.78 -0.20
C ARG A 221 14.58 -8.75 -0.85
N ASN A 222 14.12 -9.56 -1.79
CA ASN A 222 14.98 -10.53 -2.47
C ASN A 222 16.08 -9.83 -3.28
N SER A 223 15.72 -8.79 -4.04
CA SER A 223 16.67 -7.99 -4.83
C SER A 223 17.68 -7.25 -3.94
N PHE A 224 17.22 -6.45 -2.98
CA PHE A 224 18.11 -5.67 -2.11
C PHE A 224 18.94 -6.54 -1.19
N SER A 225 18.44 -7.67 -0.71
CA SER A 225 19.25 -8.59 0.09
C SER A 225 20.46 -9.11 -0.69
N SER A 226 20.31 -9.36 -2.00
CA SER A 226 21.43 -9.75 -2.87
C SER A 226 22.41 -8.60 -3.05
N GLN A 227 21.90 -7.41 -3.42
CA GLN A 227 22.75 -6.24 -3.69
C GLN A 227 23.48 -5.75 -2.44
N VAL A 228 22.84 -5.72 -1.27
CA VAL A 228 23.48 -5.32 -0.01
C VAL A 228 24.59 -6.28 0.38
N LYS A 229 24.43 -7.59 0.11
CA LYS A 229 25.51 -8.57 0.34
C LYS A 229 26.69 -8.34 -0.60
N GLN A 230 26.44 -7.98 -1.85
CA GLN A 230 27.47 -7.81 -2.87
C GLN A 230 28.21 -6.47 -2.78
N PHE A 231 27.47 -5.39 -2.53
CA PHE A 231 27.98 -4.02 -2.66
C PHE A 231 27.98 -3.22 -1.34
N GLY A 232 27.29 -3.71 -0.32
CA GLY A 232 27.04 -2.97 0.91
C GLY A 232 25.88 -1.98 0.79
N LEU A 233 25.29 -1.61 1.93
CA LEU A 233 24.07 -0.78 1.97
C LEU A 233 24.29 0.64 1.42
N SER A 234 25.43 1.27 1.72
CA SER A 234 25.72 2.62 1.23
C SER A 234 25.72 2.70 -0.29
N GLU A 235 26.30 1.69 -0.95
CA GLU A 235 26.34 1.64 -2.41
C GLU A 235 24.97 1.36 -3.01
N VAL A 236 24.17 0.50 -2.39
CA VAL A 236 22.76 0.29 -2.79
C VAL A 236 21.95 1.59 -2.70
N ILE A 237 22.12 2.38 -1.63
CA ILE A 237 21.46 3.68 -1.48
C ILE A 237 21.89 4.65 -2.60
N ASN A 238 23.18 4.70 -2.92
CA ASN A 238 23.68 5.58 -4.00
C ASN A 238 23.11 5.18 -5.37
N ARG A 239 23.00 3.87 -5.63
CA ARG A 239 22.39 3.34 -6.86
C ARG A 239 20.91 3.67 -6.96
N LEU A 240 20.18 3.59 -5.84
CA LEU A 240 18.79 4.02 -5.79
C LEU A 240 18.64 5.51 -6.11
N ALA A 241 19.47 6.35 -5.52
CA ALA A 241 19.46 7.80 -5.81
C ALA A 241 19.74 8.08 -7.30
N LYS A 242 20.72 7.38 -7.90
CA LYS A 242 21.01 7.50 -9.34
C LYS A 242 19.81 7.06 -10.20
N ARG A 243 19.22 5.91 -9.91
CA ARG A 243 18.03 5.41 -10.64
C ARG A 243 16.85 6.37 -10.53
N ASN A 244 16.65 6.95 -9.35
CA ASN A 244 15.63 7.96 -9.15
C ASN A 244 15.90 9.17 -10.05
N GLN A 245 17.14 9.65 -10.14
CA GLN A 245 17.50 10.76 -11.02
C GLN A 245 17.21 10.44 -12.50
N GLU A 246 17.59 9.25 -12.97
CA GLU A 246 17.32 8.81 -14.36
C GLU A 246 15.81 8.78 -14.68
N LEU A 247 14.98 8.28 -13.75
CA LEU A 247 13.52 8.29 -13.92
C LEU A 247 12.95 9.70 -14.01
N TRP A 248 13.51 10.64 -13.23
CA TRP A 248 13.10 12.03 -13.26
C TRP A 248 13.48 12.72 -14.57
N GLU A 249 14.71 12.54 -15.03
CA GLU A 249 15.21 13.10 -16.29
C GLU A 249 14.35 12.61 -17.47
N LYS A 250 14.08 11.30 -17.54
CA LYS A 250 13.19 10.73 -18.58
C LYS A 250 11.80 11.38 -18.56
N THR A 251 11.19 11.55 -17.39
CA THR A 251 9.84 12.14 -17.32
C THR A 251 9.81 13.62 -17.72
N VAL A 252 10.83 14.40 -17.36
CA VAL A 252 10.90 15.82 -17.75
C VAL A 252 11.16 15.95 -19.26
N GLU A 253 12.06 15.13 -19.83
CA GLU A 253 12.33 15.13 -21.27
C GLU A 253 11.10 14.75 -22.10
N ASN A 254 10.35 13.72 -21.67
CA ASN A 254 9.12 13.30 -22.34
C ASN A 254 8.02 14.37 -22.26
N GLY A 255 7.97 15.18 -21.20
CA GLY A 255 6.99 16.26 -21.05
C GLY A 255 7.27 17.51 -21.90
N GLN A 256 8.44 17.60 -22.55
CA GLN A 256 8.83 18.73 -23.42
C GLN A 256 8.72 18.42 -24.92
N SER A 257 8.42 17.17 -25.29
CA SER A 257 8.34 16.69 -26.68
C SER A 257 6.91 16.67 -27.21
#